data_AF-A0A919U8K3-F1
#
_entry.id   AF-A0A919U8K3-F1
#
_cell.length_a   1.000
_cell.length_b   1.000
_cell.length_c   1.000
_cell.angle_alpha   90.00
_cell.angle_beta   90.00
_cell.angle_gamma   90.00
#
_symmetry.space_group_name_H-M   'P 1'
#
loop_
_entity.id
_entity.type
_entity.pdbx_description
1 polymer ?
#
loop_
_entity_poly.entity_id
_entity_poly.type
_entity_poly.pdbx_seq_one_letter_code
_entity_poly.pdbx_strand_id
1 'polypeptide(L)'
;MGFPDVKAADHHILVGGRPAFTYFTGGEVHVGYDGPPPEGARAVLFPGWEQLTGVVPVSTVLADSAIEQVVILGGLTAVPEMLIDTGGFVRPIWRAGVLTLVTQFGRGGVLTPFEAQAQIPCCHDH
;
A
#
# COMPACT_ATOMS: atom_id res chain seq x y z
N MET A 1 -1.46 -21.68 -15.51
CA MET A 1 -1.48 -21.09 -14.16
C MET A 1 -2.43 -19.91 -14.24
N GLY A 2 -3.70 -20.11 -13.88
CA GLY A 2 -4.73 -19.06 -13.99
C GLY A 2 -4.78 -18.26 -12.71
N PHE A 3 -4.77 -16.93 -12.80
CA PHE A 3 -5.09 -16.09 -11.66
C PHE A 3 -6.50 -16.46 -11.16
N PRO A 4 -6.72 -16.58 -9.84
CA PRO A 4 -8.06 -16.85 -9.32
C PRO A 4 -9.03 -15.77 -9.81
N ASP A 5 -10.27 -16.16 -10.10
CA ASP A 5 -11.36 -15.24 -10.46
C ASP A 5 -11.67 -14.31 -9.28
N VAL A 6 -10.97 -13.17 -9.26
CA VAL A 6 -11.17 -12.06 -8.32
C VAL A 6 -12.37 -11.26 -8.78
N LYS A 7 -13.57 -11.67 -8.36
CA LYS A 7 -14.77 -10.87 -8.61
C LYS A 7 -14.66 -9.58 -7.80
N ALA A 8 -14.43 -8.48 -8.52
CA ALA A 8 -14.54 -7.11 -8.04
C ALA A 8 -16.01 -6.78 -7.72
N ALA A 9 -16.58 -7.42 -6.70
CA ALA A 9 -17.90 -7.09 -6.19
C ALA A 9 -17.74 -6.05 -5.07
N ASP A 10 -18.13 -4.80 -5.38
CA ASP A 10 -18.39 -3.69 -4.46
C ASP A 10 -17.28 -3.36 -3.43
N HIS A 11 -16.12 -2.91 -3.93
CA HIS A 11 -15.02 -2.27 -3.19
C HIS A 11 -14.16 -3.14 -2.28
N HIS A 12 -14.44 -4.44 -2.16
CA HIS A 12 -13.61 -5.39 -1.41
C HIS A 12 -13.01 -6.44 -2.35
N ILE A 13 -11.68 -6.54 -2.40
CA ILE A 13 -11.01 -7.65 -3.10
C ILE A 13 -11.29 -8.92 -2.30
N LEU A 14 -12.14 -9.79 -2.85
CA LEU A 14 -12.50 -11.07 -2.23
C LEU A 14 -12.01 -12.24 -3.08
N VAL A 15 -11.33 -13.21 -2.48
CA VAL A 15 -11.08 -14.53 -3.07
C VAL A 15 -11.84 -15.56 -2.25
N GLY A 16 -12.82 -16.23 -2.87
CA GLY A 16 -13.70 -17.17 -2.15
C GLY A 16 -14.55 -16.52 -1.05
N GLY A 17 -14.84 -15.22 -1.14
CA GLY A 17 -15.63 -14.48 -0.14
C GLY A 17 -14.85 -14.00 1.09
N ARG A 18 -13.53 -14.19 1.14
CA ARG A 18 -12.64 -13.67 2.20
C ARG A 18 -11.84 -12.47 1.66
N PRO A 19 -11.57 -11.43 2.48
CA PRO A 19 -10.72 -10.32 2.07
C PRO A 19 -9.35 -10.87 1.66
N ALA A 20 -9.01 -10.67 0.39
CA ALA A 20 -7.80 -11.18 -0.20
C ALA A 20 -6.82 -10.03 -0.41
N PHE A 21 -5.57 -10.30 -0.07
CA PHE A 21 -4.46 -9.40 -0.31
C PHE A 21 -3.57 -10.00 -1.39
N THR A 22 -3.17 -9.17 -2.37
CA THR A 22 -2.05 -9.51 -3.23
C THR A 22 -0.82 -8.85 -2.64
N TYR A 23 0.21 -9.63 -2.33
CA TYR A 23 1.43 -9.12 -1.72
C TYR A 23 2.69 -9.69 -2.37
N PHE A 24 3.80 -8.96 -2.24
CA PHE A 24 5.11 -9.32 -2.72
C PHE A 24 6.04 -9.65 -1.55
N THR A 25 6.70 -10.80 -1.61
CA THR A 25 7.74 -11.20 -0.65
C THR A 25 8.74 -12.12 -1.34
N GLY A 26 10.04 -12.01 -1.00
CA GLY A 26 11.07 -12.91 -1.52
C GLY A 26 11.24 -12.95 -3.04
N GLY A 27 10.73 -11.97 -3.80
CA GLY A 27 10.74 -12.01 -5.26
C GLY A 27 9.47 -12.55 -5.90
N GLU A 28 8.52 -13.04 -5.11
CA GLU A 28 7.31 -13.71 -5.58
C GLU A 28 6.05 -12.93 -5.22
N VAL A 29 5.03 -13.07 -6.07
CA VAL A 29 3.69 -12.51 -5.85
C VAL A 29 2.79 -13.60 -5.27
N HIS A 30 2.18 -13.30 -4.13
CA HIS A 30 1.26 -14.19 -3.44
C HIS A 30 -0.13 -13.57 -3.38
N VAL A 31 -1.15 -14.42 -3.44
CA VAL A 31 -2.55 -14.05 -3.21
C VAL A 31 -2.99 -14.78 -1.94
N GLY A 32 -3.18 -14.02 -0.86
CA GLY A 32 -3.46 -14.58 0.47
C GLY A 32 -4.95 -14.67 0.79
N TYR A 33 -5.34 -15.77 1.43
CA TYR A 33 -6.61 -15.96 2.15
C TYR A 33 -6.45 -16.71 3.47
N ASP A 34 -5.33 -17.44 3.69
CA ASP A 34 -5.04 -18.19 4.91
C ASP A 34 -3.94 -17.52 5.73
N GLY A 35 -4.37 -16.80 6.76
CA GLY A 35 -3.52 -16.10 7.71
C GLY A 35 -3.07 -14.71 7.25
N PRO A 36 -2.65 -13.85 8.19
CA PRO A 36 -2.09 -12.55 7.85
C PRO A 36 -0.79 -12.74 7.04
N PRO A 37 -0.48 -11.86 6.07
CA PRO A 37 0.79 -11.89 5.36
C PRO A 37 1.98 -11.79 6.33
N PRO A 38 3.14 -12.38 5.98
CA PRO A 38 4.30 -12.38 6.86
C PRO A 38 4.87 -10.97 7.07
N GLU A 39 5.62 -10.81 8.16
CA GLU A 39 6.37 -9.58 8.43
C GLU A 39 7.20 -9.15 7.23
N GLY A 40 7.11 -7.88 6.85
CA GLY A 40 7.86 -7.31 5.75
C GLY A 40 7.27 -7.56 4.36
N ALA A 41 6.18 -8.32 4.22
CA ALA A 41 5.46 -8.45 2.96
C ALA A 41 4.92 -7.08 2.51
N ARG A 42 4.90 -6.82 1.20
CA ARG A 42 4.40 -5.55 0.63
C ARG A 42 3.08 -5.77 -0.08
N ALA A 43 2.04 -5.03 0.28
CA ALA A 43 0.76 -5.12 -0.41
C ALA A 43 0.85 -4.45 -1.79
N VAL A 44 0.32 -5.15 -2.80
CA VAL A 44 0.17 -4.68 -4.18
C VAL A 44 -1.28 -4.31 -4.45
N LEU A 45 -2.21 -5.16 -4.00
CA LEU A 45 -3.65 -4.93 -4.04
C LEU A 45 -4.23 -5.24 -2.66
N PHE A 46 -5.04 -4.32 -2.14
CA PHE A 46 -5.63 -4.38 -0.80
C PHE A 46 -6.93 -3.55 -0.79
N PRO A 47 -7.93 -3.84 0.07
CA PRO A 47 -9.18 -3.07 0.10
C PRO A 47 -8.95 -1.55 0.18
N GLY A 48 -9.67 -0.79 -0.64
CA GLY A 48 -9.56 0.68 -0.71
C GLY A 48 -8.35 1.25 -1.47
N TRP A 49 -7.47 0.42 -2.03
CA TRP A 49 -6.29 0.88 -2.81
C TRP A 49 -6.65 1.81 -3.98
N GLU A 50 -7.81 1.58 -4.61
CA GLU A 50 -8.32 2.34 -5.75
C GLU A 50 -8.68 3.79 -5.40
N GLN A 51 -8.94 4.08 -4.13
CA GLN A 51 -9.25 5.42 -3.63
C GLN A 51 -7.99 6.24 -3.34
N LEU A 52 -6.82 5.58 -3.24
CA LEU A 52 -5.54 6.19 -2.90
C LEU A 52 -4.86 6.77 -4.15
N THR A 53 -5.52 7.75 -4.76
CA THR A 53 -5.04 8.46 -5.94
C THR A 53 -4.97 9.97 -5.68
N GLY A 54 -3.96 10.64 -6.24
CA GLY A 54 -3.72 12.06 -6.00
C GLY A 54 -3.34 12.38 -4.55
N VAL A 55 -3.76 13.54 -4.06
CA VAL A 55 -3.48 14.02 -2.71
C VAL A 55 -4.66 13.72 -1.79
N VAL A 56 -4.43 12.92 -0.74
CA VAL A 56 -5.45 12.51 0.22
C VAL A 56 -4.97 12.74 1.66
N PRO A 57 -5.84 13.05 2.63
CA PRO A 57 -5.44 13.15 4.02
C PRO A 57 -5.19 11.77 4.64
N VAL A 58 -4.35 11.74 5.67
CA VAL A 58 -4.08 10.52 6.47
C VAL A 58 -5.39 9.92 7.01
N SER A 59 -6.35 10.75 7.43
CA SER A 59 -7.65 10.29 7.89
C SER A 59 -8.41 9.44 6.85
N THR A 60 -8.45 9.88 5.59
CA THR A 60 -9.06 9.14 4.47
C THR A 60 -8.34 7.83 4.23
N VAL A 61 -7.00 7.82 4.28
CA VAL A 61 -6.21 6.60 4.11
C VAL A 61 -6.57 5.54 5.15
N LEU A 62 -6.71 5.96 6.43
CA LEU A 62 -7.02 5.06 7.54
C LEU A 62 -8.50 4.64 7.58
N ALA A 63 -9.42 5.49 7.10
CA ALA A 63 -10.86 5.20 7.13
C ALA A 63 -11.31 4.36 5.94
N ASP A 64 -10.74 4.64 4.75
CA ASP A 64 -11.28 4.16 3.47
C ASP A 64 -10.39 3.11 2.80
N SER A 65 -9.34 2.65 3.49
CA SER A 65 -8.47 1.56 3.02
C SER A 65 -8.11 0.58 4.12
N ALA A 66 -7.54 -0.56 3.73
CA ALA A 66 -7.03 -1.57 4.66
C ALA A 66 -5.74 -1.14 5.39
N ILE A 67 -5.21 0.06 5.13
CA ILE A 67 -4.04 0.58 5.84
C ILE A 67 -4.48 0.99 7.24
N GLU A 68 -3.84 0.40 8.24
CA GLU A 68 -4.17 0.62 9.65
C GLU A 68 -3.24 1.64 10.31
N GLN A 69 -2.07 1.89 9.71
CA GLN A 69 -1.08 2.81 10.26
C GLN A 69 -0.34 3.57 9.16
N VAL A 70 -0.12 4.87 9.37
CA VAL A 70 0.75 5.69 8.53
C VAL A 70 1.93 6.20 9.37
N VAL A 71 3.14 5.89 8.92
CA VAL A 71 4.38 6.32 9.58
C VAL A 71 5.25 7.12 8.64
N ILE A 72 5.89 8.16 9.16
CA ILE A 72 6.89 8.94 8.47
C ILE A 72 8.25 8.27 8.73
N LEU A 73 9.07 8.18 7.68
CA LEU A 73 10.43 7.68 7.74
C LEU A 73 11.19 8.35 8.90
N GLY A 74 11.83 7.54 9.74
CA GLY A 74 12.37 7.98 11.03
C GLY A 74 11.50 7.59 12.23
N GLY A 75 10.33 7.00 12.01
CA GLY A 75 9.52 6.36 13.06
C GLY A 75 8.43 7.24 13.68
N LEU A 76 8.19 8.43 13.12
CA LEU A 76 7.09 9.29 13.56
C LEU A 76 5.76 8.77 13.01
N THR A 77 4.69 8.91 13.79
CA THR A 77 3.33 8.62 13.29
C THR A 77 2.78 9.86 12.58
N ALA A 78 2.18 9.69 11.41
CA ALA A 78 1.54 10.80 10.71
C ALA A 78 0.21 11.16 11.41
N VAL A 79 -0.10 12.44 11.51
CA VAL A 79 -1.37 12.90 12.12
C VAL A 79 -2.48 12.95 11.06
N PRO A 80 -3.77 12.81 11.44
CA PRO A 80 -4.88 12.67 10.50
C PRO A 80 -5.02 13.82 9.48
N GLU A 81 -4.58 15.03 9.83
CA GLU A 81 -4.69 16.23 9.00
C GLU A 81 -3.54 16.36 7.99
N MET A 82 -2.48 15.58 8.12
CA MET A 82 -1.39 15.58 7.14
C MET A 82 -1.89 15.07 5.79
N LEU A 83 -1.40 15.69 4.72
CA LEU A 83 -1.71 15.29 3.35
C LEU A 83 -0.64 14.32 2.84
N ILE A 84 -1.08 13.33 2.08
CA ILE A 84 -0.23 12.37 1.36
C ILE A 84 -0.50 12.54 -0.13
N ASP A 85 0.52 12.93 -0.89
CA ASP A 85 0.52 12.79 -2.35
C ASP A 85 0.91 11.34 -2.68
N THR A 86 -0.10 10.55 -3.05
CA THR A 86 0.05 9.11 -3.32
C THR A 86 0.74 8.85 -4.66
N GLY A 87 0.78 9.81 -5.58
CA GLY A 87 1.27 9.62 -6.94
C GLY A 87 0.59 8.48 -7.72
N GLY A 88 -0.54 7.94 -7.23
CA GLY A 88 -1.17 6.74 -7.77
C GLY A 88 -0.40 5.43 -7.50
N PHE A 89 0.60 5.46 -6.62
CA PHE A 89 1.43 4.29 -6.30
C PHE A 89 1.63 4.15 -4.78
N VAL A 90 0.92 3.20 -4.19
CA VAL A 90 0.96 2.91 -2.76
C VAL A 90 1.38 1.46 -2.55
N ARG A 91 2.43 1.27 -1.74
CA ARG A 91 2.97 -0.04 -1.37
C ARG A 91 3.15 -0.10 0.16
N PRO A 92 2.06 -0.36 0.91
CA PRO A 92 2.16 -0.52 2.34
C PRO A 92 2.79 -1.89 2.68
N ILE A 93 3.37 -1.98 3.86
CA ILE A 93 4.14 -3.14 4.33
C ILE A 93 3.53 -3.67 5.62
N TRP A 94 3.46 -5.00 5.78
CA TRP A 94 3.08 -5.59 7.06
C TRP A 94 4.20 -5.42 8.08
N ARG A 95 3.90 -4.77 9.20
CA ARG A 95 4.79 -4.56 10.34
C ARG A 95 4.07 -4.90 11.64
N ALA A 96 4.62 -5.82 12.42
CA ALA A 96 4.00 -6.35 13.62
C ALA A 96 2.53 -6.80 13.38
N GLY A 97 2.26 -7.37 12.19
CA GLY A 97 0.92 -7.80 11.78
C GLY A 97 -0.03 -6.69 11.29
N VAL A 98 0.42 -5.43 11.29
CA VAL A 98 -0.37 -4.25 10.90
C VAL A 98 0.02 -3.79 9.50
N LEU A 99 -0.95 -3.52 8.62
CA LEU A 99 -0.65 -2.98 7.30
C LEU A 99 -0.27 -1.50 7.40
N THR A 100 1.02 -1.20 7.26
CA THR A 100 1.59 0.11 7.51
C THR A 100 2.03 0.78 6.22
N LEU A 101 1.53 1.99 5.95
CA LEU A 101 2.08 2.87 4.91
C LEU A 101 3.26 3.66 5.46
N VAL A 102 4.43 3.48 4.86
CA VAL A 102 5.61 4.28 5.16
C VAL A 102 5.66 5.46 4.20
N THR A 103 5.74 6.67 4.73
CA THR A 103 5.86 7.92 3.98
C THR A 103 7.16 8.64 4.28
N GLN A 104 7.45 9.69 3.54
CA GLN A 104 8.53 10.64 3.78
C GLN A 104 8.03 12.06 3.48
N PHE A 105 8.71 13.08 3.98
CA PHE A 105 8.39 14.46 3.60
C PHE A 105 8.76 14.72 2.14
N GLY A 106 7.77 15.09 1.35
CA GLY A 106 7.91 15.59 -0.01
C GLY A 106 7.98 17.11 -0.07
N ARG A 107 7.70 17.66 -1.26
CA ARG A 107 7.73 19.11 -1.50
C ARG A 107 6.55 19.79 -0.81
N GLY A 108 6.78 20.96 -0.23
CA GLY A 108 5.71 21.77 0.37
C GLY A 108 5.10 21.19 1.65
N GLY A 109 5.81 20.27 2.33
CA GLY A 109 5.35 19.66 3.58
C GLY A 109 4.30 18.56 3.40
N VAL A 110 3.96 18.20 2.16
CA VAL A 110 3.09 17.06 1.84
C VAL A 110 3.90 15.77 1.95
N LEU A 111 3.32 14.73 2.55
CA LEU A 111 3.93 13.42 2.64
C LEU A 111 3.86 12.70 1.28
N THR A 112 4.83 11.85 0.97
CA THR A 112 4.79 10.95 -0.19
C THR A 112 5.06 9.52 0.27
N PRO A 113 4.48 8.49 -0.34
CA PRO A 113 4.91 7.10 -0.11
C PRO A 113 6.42 6.96 -0.24
N PHE A 114 7.04 6.17 0.64
CA PHE A 114 8.49 5.94 0.63
C PHE A 114 8.92 5.13 -0.60
N GLU A 115 8.08 4.19 -1.05
CA GLU A 115 8.31 3.48 -2.30
C GLU A 115 7.86 4.34 -3.49
N ALA A 116 8.76 4.60 -4.42
CA ALA A 116 8.47 5.32 -5.65
C ALA A 116 8.06 4.36 -6.78
N GLN A 117 7.11 4.80 -7.62
CA GLN A 117 6.67 4.05 -8.81
C GLN A 117 7.79 3.92 -9.86
N ALA A 118 8.67 4.91 -9.93
CA ALA A 118 9.75 4.95 -10.91
C ALA A 118 11.00 4.28 -10.35
N GLN A 119 11.41 3.18 -10.97
CA GLN A 119 12.85 2.95 -11.15
C GLN A 119 13.33 4.13 -12.01
N ILE A 120 14.18 4.98 -11.46
CA ILE A 120 14.97 5.93 -12.26
C ILE A 120 15.55 5.10 -13.40
N PRO A 121 15.37 5.47 -14.68
CA PRO A 121 16.04 4.78 -15.78
C PRO A 121 17.52 4.73 -15.43
N CYS A 122 18.02 3.54 -15.10
CA CYS A 122 19.43 3.34 -14.90
C CYS A 122 20.09 3.66 -16.24
N CYS A 123 20.88 4.74 -16.25
CA CYS A 123 21.68 5.16 -17.38
C CYS A 123 22.37 3.95 -18.00
N HIS A 124 22.06 3.65 -19.26
CA HIS A 124 22.90 2.82 -20.10
C HIS A 124 23.15 3.57 -21.41
N ASP A 125 24.00 4.59 -21.32
CA ASP A 125 24.79 5.07 -22.45
C ASP A 125 26.24 4.66 -22.14
N HIS A 126 26.69 3.59 -22.80
CA HIS A 126 28.08 3.19 -22.87
C HIS A 126 28.39 2.68 -24.28
#